data_AF-A0A7X3I8R6-F1
#
_entry.id   AF-A0A7X3I8R6-F1
#
_cell.length_a   1.000
_cell.length_b   1.000
_cell.length_c   1.000
_cell.angle_alpha   90.00
_cell.angle_beta   90.00
_cell.angle_gamma   90.00
#
_symmetry.space_group_name_H-M   'P 1'
#
loop_
_entity.id
_entity.type
_entity.pdbx_description
1 polymer ?
#
loop_
_entity_poly.entity_id
_entity_poly.type
_entity_poly.pdbx_seq_one_letter_code
_entity_poly.pdbx_strand_id
1 'polypeptide(L)'
;MEPGPCPGQVGPVQSDICGLDLPSGPPTGQASWADSAPRRCPTGTRPVYQPPRVIEDTAWSRRQIADLTALREGSRAAPWAVSDAPEAFVAAQVQALIGVEIPITRIEGKWKMSRNRPEPDRAGVIVGFRAAGEAELADLIAERGRP
;
A
#
# COMPACT_ATOMS: atom_id res chain seq x y z
N MET A 1 -15.76 53.12 17.77
CA MET A 1 -14.46 52.81 17.18
C MET A 1 -14.22 51.33 17.48
N GLU A 2 -14.81 50.46 16.68
CA GLU A 2 -14.73 49.00 16.85
C GLU A 2 -13.59 48.44 15.99
N PRO A 3 -12.80 47.48 16.50
CA PRO A 3 -11.77 46.82 15.70
C PRO A 3 -12.43 45.83 14.72
N GLY A 4 -12.10 45.98 13.43
CA GLY A 4 -12.59 45.12 12.34
C GLY A 4 -12.06 43.67 12.41
N PRO A 5 -12.68 42.74 11.67
CA PRO A 5 -12.36 41.31 11.74
C PRO A 5 -11.03 40.95 11.06
N CYS A 6 -10.37 39.92 11.60
CA CYS A 6 -9.14 39.33 11.07
C CYS A 6 -9.36 38.66 9.68
N PRO A 7 -8.43 38.82 8.73
CA PRO A 7 -8.47 38.07 7.47
C PRO A 7 -7.88 36.67 7.68
N GLY A 8 -8.58 35.61 7.25
CA GLY A 8 -7.99 34.27 7.16
C GLY A 8 -8.83 33.07 7.61
N GLN A 9 -10.18 33.16 7.67
CA GLN A 9 -11.00 31.95 7.80
C GLN A 9 -11.03 31.18 6.47
N VAL A 10 -10.22 30.14 6.39
CA VAL A 10 -10.40 29.04 5.44
C VAL A 10 -11.70 28.30 5.80
N GLY A 11 -12.70 28.40 4.91
CA GLY A 11 -13.92 27.59 4.98
C GLY A 11 -13.62 26.10 4.78
N PRO A 12 -14.61 25.21 4.99
CA PRO A 12 -14.41 23.78 4.75
C PRO A 12 -14.03 23.56 3.29
N VAL A 13 -12.88 22.94 3.05
CA VAL A 13 -12.47 22.45 1.73
C VAL A 13 -13.47 21.38 1.33
N GLN A 14 -14.43 21.77 0.50
CA GLN A 14 -15.35 20.91 -0.20
C GLN A 14 -14.51 19.94 -1.05
N SER A 15 -14.69 18.64 -0.82
CA SER A 15 -14.02 17.61 -1.58
C SER A 15 -14.62 17.52 -2.98
N ASP A 16 -14.12 18.35 -3.89
CA ASP A 16 -14.33 18.18 -5.33
C ASP A 16 -13.40 17.08 -5.84
N ILE A 17 -13.83 15.83 -5.70
CA ILE A 17 -13.38 14.74 -6.57
C ILE A 17 -14.64 14.07 -7.11
N CYS A 18 -14.70 14.01 -8.45
CA CYS A 18 -15.77 13.49 -9.31
C CYS A 18 -16.84 14.51 -9.76
N GLY A 19 -16.40 15.56 -10.46
CA GLY A 19 -17.23 16.24 -11.46
C GLY A 19 -16.86 15.75 -12.86
N LEU A 20 -17.63 14.83 -13.41
CA LEU A 20 -17.75 14.59 -14.86
C LEU A 20 -19.18 14.14 -15.13
N ASP A 21 -19.94 15.01 -15.79
CA ASP A 21 -21.30 14.79 -16.25
C ASP A 21 -21.42 13.52 -17.12
N LEU A 22 -22.40 12.67 -16.83
CA LEU A 22 -22.82 11.56 -17.69
C LEU A 22 -24.20 11.89 -18.30
N PRO A 23 -24.36 11.86 -19.63
CA PRO A 23 -25.67 12.05 -20.25
C PRO A 23 -26.55 10.79 -20.13
N SER A 24 -27.86 11.02 -20.10
CA SER A 24 -28.92 10.05 -19.88
C SER A 24 -29.42 9.35 -21.16
N GLY A 25 -29.39 8.01 -21.21
CA GLY A 25 -30.43 7.16 -21.84
C GLY A 25 -30.05 6.23 -23.03
N PRO A 26 -30.77 5.10 -23.25
CA PRO A 26 -30.28 3.83 -23.86
C PRO A 26 -30.97 3.42 -25.19
N PRO A 27 -30.58 2.31 -25.89
CA PRO A 27 -31.36 1.05 -25.74
C PRO A 27 -30.60 -0.30 -25.98
N THR A 28 -31.19 -1.35 -25.39
CA THR A 28 -31.29 -2.77 -25.79
C THR A 28 -30.15 -3.47 -26.57
N GLY A 29 -29.64 -4.56 -25.97
CA GLY A 29 -29.01 -5.66 -26.69
C GLY A 29 -27.49 -5.58 -26.80
N GLN A 30 -26.79 -5.80 -25.69
CA GLN A 30 -25.46 -6.41 -25.67
C GLN A 30 -25.14 -6.86 -24.24
N ALA A 31 -24.96 -8.16 -24.07
CA ALA A 31 -24.34 -8.72 -22.88
C ALA A 31 -22.88 -8.25 -22.81
N SER A 32 -22.52 -7.62 -21.69
CA SER A 32 -21.24 -7.80 -20.96
C SER A 32 -20.93 -6.53 -20.16
N TRP A 33 -21.46 -6.45 -18.95
CA TRP A 33 -20.88 -5.57 -17.91
C TRP A 33 -20.77 -6.29 -16.55
N ALA A 34 -21.13 -7.57 -16.50
CA ALA A 34 -21.05 -8.43 -15.32
C ALA A 34 -19.71 -9.19 -15.18
N ASP A 35 -18.79 -9.11 -16.17
CA ASP A 35 -17.56 -9.93 -16.21
C ASP A 35 -16.26 -9.18 -15.85
N SER A 36 -16.32 -7.93 -15.42
CA SER A 36 -15.10 -7.13 -15.22
C SER A 36 -15.20 -6.20 -14.00
N ALA A 37 -15.50 -6.79 -12.84
CA ALA A 37 -15.20 -6.14 -11.56
C ALA A 37 -13.69 -5.84 -11.50
N PRO A 38 -13.24 -4.57 -11.38
CA PRO A 38 -11.84 -4.31 -11.12
C PRO A 38 -11.54 -4.75 -9.68
N ARG A 39 -10.71 -5.79 -9.55
CA ARG A 39 -10.03 -6.19 -8.32
C ARG A 39 -9.34 -4.97 -7.70
N ARG A 40 -9.95 -4.27 -6.74
CA ARG A 40 -9.28 -3.47 -5.68
C ARG A 40 -10.24 -2.67 -4.79
N CYS A 41 -10.20 -2.97 -3.50
CA CYS A 41 -9.96 -1.95 -2.49
C CYS A 41 -8.74 -2.43 -1.70
N PRO A 42 -7.50 -2.08 -2.10
CA PRO A 42 -6.36 -2.52 -1.33
C PRO A 42 -6.47 -1.83 0.03
N THR A 43 -6.49 -2.65 1.08
CA THR A 43 -6.19 -2.23 2.45
C THR A 43 -4.86 -1.50 2.38
N GLY A 44 -4.88 -0.17 2.52
CA GLY A 44 -3.67 0.63 2.44
C GLY A 44 -3.03 0.63 3.81
N THR A 45 -1.94 -0.11 3.98
CA THR A 45 -1.09 0.00 5.16
C THR A 45 0.00 1.03 4.88
N ARG A 46 -0.02 2.12 5.63
CA ARG A 46 0.95 3.21 5.57
C ARG A 46 1.86 3.15 6.80
N PRO A 47 3.14 2.80 6.65
CA PRO A 47 4.11 3.01 7.71
C PRO A 47 4.31 4.52 7.95
N VAL A 48 4.48 4.87 9.21
CA VAL A 48 4.91 6.20 9.67
C VAL A 48 6.37 6.05 10.08
N TYR A 49 7.21 6.88 9.48
CA TYR A 49 8.66 6.84 9.64
C TYR A 49 9.15 7.97 10.53
N GLN A 50 10.29 7.74 11.17
CA GLN A 50 11.13 8.79 11.76
C GLN A 50 12.12 9.32 10.71
N PRO A 51 12.83 10.43 11.00
CA PRO A 51 13.96 10.83 10.18
C PRO A 51 14.95 9.67 9.99
N PRO A 52 15.49 9.48 8.77
CA PRO A 52 16.45 8.43 8.51
C PRO A 52 17.73 8.65 9.31
N ARG A 53 18.39 7.55 9.69
CA ARG A 53 19.69 7.53 10.33
C ARG A 53 20.74 7.12 9.31
N VAL A 54 21.84 7.87 9.25
CA VAL A 54 23.00 7.53 8.43
C VAL A 54 23.91 6.61 9.23
N ILE A 55 24.39 5.54 8.59
CA ILE A 55 25.26 4.53 9.19
C ILE A 55 26.49 4.35 8.31
N GLU A 56 27.66 4.69 8.84
CA GLU A 56 28.95 4.58 8.15
C GLU A 56 29.75 3.33 8.58
N ASP A 57 29.13 2.46 9.40
CA ASP A 57 29.74 1.20 9.84
C ASP A 57 29.78 0.19 8.69
N THR A 58 30.99 -0.14 8.24
CA THR A 58 31.22 -1.13 7.18
C THR A 58 30.78 -2.54 7.59
N ALA A 59 30.85 -2.90 8.88
CA ALA A 59 30.34 -4.18 9.36
C ALA A 59 28.82 -4.25 9.26
N TRP A 60 28.12 -3.12 9.50
CA TRP A 60 26.68 -3.01 9.29
C TRP A 60 26.33 -3.20 7.81
N SER A 61 26.99 -2.46 6.91
CA SER A 61 26.76 -2.56 5.47
C SER A 61 27.02 -3.96 4.94
N ARG A 62 28.08 -4.63 5.42
CA ARG A 62 28.39 -6.01 5.05
C ARG A 62 27.28 -6.98 5.45
N ARG A 63 26.71 -6.83 6.66
CA ARG A 63 25.57 -7.64 7.10
C ARG A 63 24.34 -7.41 6.22
N GLN A 64 24.01 -6.15 5.92
CA GLN A 64 22.87 -5.84 5.05
C GLN A 64 22.98 -6.45 3.66
N ILE A 65 24.19 -6.44 3.07
CA ILE A 65 24.42 -7.08 1.77
C ILE A 65 24.24 -8.60 1.88
N ALA A 66 24.80 -9.24 2.91
CA ALA A 66 24.64 -10.67 3.11
C ALA A 66 23.17 -11.08 3.27
N ASP A 67 22.41 -10.34 4.09
CA ASP A 67 20.98 -10.59 4.32
C ASP A 67 20.16 -10.40 3.04
N LEU A 68 20.44 -9.34 2.27
CA LEU A 68 19.77 -9.07 1.00
C LEU A 68 20.10 -10.13 -0.05
N THR A 69 21.37 -10.56 -0.13
CA THR A 69 21.80 -11.65 -1.01
C THR A 69 21.07 -12.94 -0.64
N ALA A 70 21.03 -13.31 0.63
CA ALA A 70 20.31 -14.52 1.08
C ALA A 70 18.82 -14.46 0.71
N LEU A 71 18.16 -13.31 0.91
CA LEU A 71 16.75 -13.12 0.57
C LEU A 71 16.48 -13.24 -0.94
N ARG A 72 17.40 -12.76 -1.78
CA ARG A 72 17.21 -12.72 -3.24
C ARG A 72 17.68 -13.99 -3.94
N GLU A 73 18.74 -14.62 -3.44
CA GLU A 73 19.37 -15.79 -4.04
C GLU A 73 18.86 -17.11 -3.46
N GLY A 74 18.27 -17.12 -2.26
CA GLY A 74 17.94 -18.34 -1.52
C GLY A 74 16.95 -19.29 -2.21
N SER A 75 16.14 -18.81 -3.16
CA SER A 75 15.23 -19.65 -3.95
C SER A 75 15.83 -20.19 -5.25
N ARG A 76 17.07 -19.81 -5.60
CA ARG A 76 17.72 -20.27 -6.82
C ARG A 76 18.36 -21.64 -6.63
N ALA A 77 18.42 -22.42 -7.72
CA ALA A 77 19.00 -23.76 -7.72
C ALA A 77 20.51 -23.77 -7.41
N ALA A 78 21.22 -22.70 -7.76
CA ALA A 78 22.61 -22.45 -7.41
C ALA A 78 22.69 -21.04 -6.79
N PRO A 79 22.49 -20.91 -5.47
CA PRO A 79 22.49 -19.61 -4.81
C PRO A 79 23.90 -19.04 -4.76
N TRP A 80 24.03 -17.76 -5.10
CA TRP A 80 25.28 -17.02 -4.96
C TRP A 80 25.41 -16.45 -3.54
N ALA A 81 26.60 -16.58 -2.94
CA ALA A 81 26.93 -16.01 -1.65
C ALA A 81 27.96 -14.89 -1.78
N VAL A 82 27.91 -13.91 -0.86
CA VAL A 82 28.89 -12.81 -0.84
C VAL A 82 30.32 -13.31 -0.69
N SER A 83 30.52 -14.44 0.01
CA SER A 83 31.81 -15.12 0.17
C SER A 83 32.36 -15.74 -1.11
N ASP A 84 31.55 -15.89 -2.16
CA ASP A 84 32.02 -16.40 -3.46
C ASP A 84 32.83 -15.34 -4.22
N ALA A 85 32.73 -14.06 -3.82
CA ALA A 85 33.59 -13.00 -4.31
C ALA A 85 34.89 -12.90 -3.48
N PRO A 86 36.02 -12.49 -4.08
CA PRO A 86 37.26 -12.25 -3.35
C PRO A 86 37.10 -11.23 -2.22
N GLU A 87 37.62 -11.55 -1.03
CA GLU A 87 37.44 -10.72 0.18
C GLU A 87 37.89 -9.27 0.00
N ALA A 88 39.05 -9.06 -0.66
CA ALA A 88 39.57 -7.71 -0.93
C ALA A 88 38.63 -6.89 -1.83
N PHE A 89 37.95 -7.54 -2.77
CA PHE A 89 36.96 -6.89 -3.63
C PHE A 89 35.73 -6.50 -2.81
N VAL A 90 35.18 -7.41 -2.01
CA VAL A 90 34.03 -7.12 -1.14
C VAL A 90 34.34 -5.99 -0.15
N ALA A 91 35.51 -6.02 0.48
CA ALA A 91 35.93 -4.98 1.42
C ALA A 91 36.00 -3.59 0.77
N ALA A 92 36.58 -3.49 -0.44
CA ALA A 92 36.64 -2.23 -1.18
C ALA A 92 35.26 -1.70 -1.57
N GLN A 93 34.35 -2.58 -2.02
CA GLN A 93 32.99 -2.19 -2.36
C GLN A 93 32.21 -1.70 -1.15
N VAL A 94 32.35 -2.38 0.00
CA VAL A 94 31.65 -2.02 1.24
C VAL A 94 32.12 -0.67 1.79
N GLN A 95 33.40 -0.33 1.64
CA GLN A 95 33.94 0.98 2.08
C GLN A 95 33.32 2.16 1.34
N ALA A 96 32.81 1.95 0.13
CA ALA A 96 32.17 2.99 -0.68
C ALA A 96 30.67 3.17 -0.38
N LEU A 97 30.10 2.40 0.54
CA LEU A 97 28.67 2.42 0.84
C LEU A 97 28.37 3.20 2.12
N ILE A 98 27.33 4.02 2.04
CA ILE A 98 26.72 4.68 3.19
C ILE A 98 25.39 4.00 3.46
N GLY A 99 25.24 3.47 4.67
CA GLY A 99 24.01 2.87 5.15
C GLY A 99 22.97 3.92 5.50
N VAL A 100 21.71 3.63 5.19
CA VAL A 100 20.56 4.43 5.61
C VAL A 100 19.55 3.53 6.28
N GLU A 101 19.29 3.78 7.57
CA GLU A 101 18.25 3.12 8.34
C GLU A 101 17.03 4.04 8.43
N ILE A 102 15.85 3.51 8.14
CA ILE A 102 14.57 4.23 8.28
C ILE A 102 13.79 3.60 9.44
N PRO A 103 13.80 4.19 10.64
CA PRO A 103 13.06 3.62 11.77
C PRO A 103 11.55 3.71 11.53
N ILE A 104 10.87 2.57 11.60
CA ILE A 104 9.41 2.50 11.55
C ILE A 104 8.90 2.66 12.98
N THR A 105 8.18 3.73 13.28
CA THR A 105 7.60 3.94 14.62
C THR A 105 6.17 3.46 14.73
N ARG A 106 5.42 3.49 13.62
CA ARG A 106 4.03 3.05 13.62
C ARG A 106 3.65 2.54 12.25
N ILE A 107 2.74 1.58 12.23
CA ILE A 107 2.13 1.08 11.01
C ILE A 107 0.63 1.40 11.08
N GLU A 108 0.14 2.18 10.13
CA GLU A 108 -1.27 2.58 10.08
C GLU A 108 -1.97 1.88 8.90
N GLY A 109 -2.86 0.94 9.19
CA GLY A 109 -3.70 0.29 8.18
C GLY A 109 -5.06 0.95 8.07
N LYS A 110 -5.47 1.36 6.85
CA LYS A 110 -6.87 1.73 6.58
C LYS A 110 -7.57 0.59 5.85
N TRP A 111 -8.50 -0.04 6.56
CA TRP A 111 -9.43 -1.01 6.00
C TRP A 111 -10.49 -0.31 5.16
N LYS A 112 -10.47 -0.53 3.85
CA LYS A 112 -11.45 0.01 2.90
C LYS A 112 -12.41 -1.12 2.49
N MET A 113 -13.34 -1.47 3.37
CA MET A 113 -14.28 -2.59 3.21
C MET A 113 -15.62 -2.15 2.63
N SER A 114 -15.61 -1.34 1.56
CA SER A 114 -16.84 -0.86 0.91
C SER A 114 -17.85 -0.16 1.85
N ARG A 115 -17.38 0.45 2.95
CA ARG A 115 -18.24 1.09 3.98
C ARG A 115 -19.10 2.26 3.47
N ASN A 116 -18.78 2.83 2.31
CA ASN A 116 -19.50 3.97 1.73
C ASN A 116 -20.37 3.55 0.53
N ARG A 117 -20.87 2.31 0.53
CA ARG A 117 -21.71 1.76 -0.54
C ARG A 117 -23.07 1.32 0.01
N PRO A 118 -24.14 1.39 -0.79
CA PRO A 118 -25.46 0.92 -0.40
C PRO A 118 -25.44 -0.60 -0.17
N GLU A 119 -26.35 -1.08 0.68
CA GLU A 119 -26.42 -2.48 1.13
C GLU A 119 -26.43 -3.53 -0.01
N PRO A 120 -27.12 -3.32 -1.15
CA PRO A 120 -27.10 -4.27 -2.27
C PRO A 120 -25.71 -4.48 -2.88
N ASP A 121 -24.90 -3.43 -3.00
CA ASP A 121 -23.54 -3.51 -3.53
C ASP A 121 -22.64 -4.31 -2.58
N ARG A 122 -22.83 -4.16 -1.27
CA ARG A 122 -22.06 -4.90 -0.25
C ARG A 122 -22.41 -6.39 -0.25
N ALA A 123 -23.70 -6.72 -0.36
CA ALA A 123 -24.15 -8.10 -0.48
C ALA A 123 -23.57 -8.77 -1.74
N GLY A 124 -23.55 -8.06 -2.88
CA GLY A 124 -22.93 -8.54 -4.10
C GLY A 124 -21.43 -8.82 -3.95
N VAL A 125 -20.70 -7.95 -3.25
CA VAL A 125 -19.27 -8.15 -2.98
C VAL A 125 -19.01 -9.35 -2.06
N ILE A 126 -19.82 -9.55 -1.01
CA ILE A 126 -19.71 -10.71 -0.10
C ILE A 126 -19.92 -12.02 -0.87
N VAL A 127 -20.94 -12.07 -1.73
CA VAL A 127 -21.23 -13.24 -2.58
C VAL A 127 -20.07 -13.50 -3.56
N GLY A 128 -19.54 -12.44 -4.18
CA GLY A 128 -18.40 -12.54 -5.09
C GLY A 128 -17.15 -13.10 -4.41
N PHE A 129 -16.79 -12.62 -3.22
CA PHE A 129 -15.63 -13.14 -2.48
C PHE A 129 -15.81 -14.58 -2.00
N ARG A 130 -17.03 -14.98 -1.58
CA ARG A 130 -17.31 -16.38 -1.25
C ARG A 130 -17.15 -17.30 -2.45
N ALA A 131 -17.64 -16.89 -3.62
CA ALA A 131 -17.52 -17.65 -4.86
C ALA A 131 -16.05 -17.77 -5.33
N ALA A 132 -15.20 -16.78 -5.02
CA ALA A 132 -13.77 -16.81 -5.30
C ALA A 132 -12.94 -17.65 -4.32
N GLY A 133 -13.57 -18.27 -3.31
CA GLY A 133 -12.88 -19.02 -2.26
C GLY A 133 -12.24 -18.14 -1.17
N GLU A 134 -12.50 -16.83 -1.19
CA GLU A 134 -11.99 -15.86 -0.21
C GLU A 134 -12.99 -15.65 0.94
N ALA A 135 -13.39 -16.75 1.59
CA ALA A 135 -14.44 -16.75 2.61
C ALA A 135 -14.10 -15.84 3.81
N GLU A 136 -12.84 -15.84 4.26
CA GLU A 136 -12.39 -14.98 5.36
C GLU A 136 -12.55 -13.49 5.04
N LEU A 137 -12.27 -13.09 3.79
CA LEU A 137 -12.44 -11.70 3.37
C LEU A 137 -13.92 -11.31 3.26
N ALA A 138 -14.76 -12.24 2.81
CA ALA A 138 -16.21 -12.04 2.77
C ALA A 138 -16.80 -11.82 4.17
N ASP A 139 -16.35 -12.59 5.16
CA ASP A 139 -16.82 -12.46 6.54
C ASP A 139 -16.31 -11.16 7.18
N LEU A 140 -15.07 -10.74 6.88
CA LEU A 140 -14.53 -9.44 7.27
C LEU A 140 -15.34 -8.26 6.72
N ILE A 141 -15.82 -8.35 5.48
CA ILE A 141 -16.68 -7.32 4.85
C ILE A 141 -18.07 -7.32 5.49
N ALA A 142 -18.61 -8.49 5.84
CA ALA A 142 -19.88 -8.60 6.54
C ALA A 142 -19.81 -7.98 7.95
N GLU A 143 -18.72 -8.24 8.68
CA GLU A 143 -18.50 -7.74 10.04
C GLU A 143 -18.17 -6.23 10.08
N ARG A 144 -17.22 -5.78 9.26
CA ARG A 144 -16.63 -4.42 9.35
C ARG A 144 -17.10 -3.45 8.27
N GLY A 145 -18.00 -3.89 7.39
CA GLY A 145 -18.58 -3.07 6.32
C GLY A 145 -19.80 -2.25 6.73
N ARG A 146 -20.41 -2.51 7.90
CA ARG A 146 -21.59 -1.79 8.41
C ARG A 146 -21.20 -0.36 8.83
N PRO A 147 -22.02 0.68 8.54
CA PRO A 147 -21.74 2.06 8.91
C PRO A 147 -21.68 2.29 10.42
#